data_AF-A0A846H415-F1
#
_entry.id   AF-A0A846H415-F1
#
_cell.length_a   1.000
_cell.length_b   1.000
_cell.length_c   1.000
_cell.angle_alpha   90.00
_cell.angle_beta   90.00
_cell.angle_gamma   90.00
#
_symmetry.space_group_name_H-M   'P 1'
#
loop_
_entity.id
_entity.type
_entity.pdbx_description
1 polymer ?
#
loop_
_entity_poly.entity_id
_entity_poly.type
_entity_poly.pdbx_seq_one_letter_code
_entity_poly.pdbx_strand_id
1 'polypeptide(L)'
;MRSEITLKFNEIPPADPAPDKKVLVTLSDENGNKFVTLLNAKSYKKACEAAATYPKYAGSISGKLGKLTEDGFEVLEAGIKVFEVKPKEEAKGEAA
;
A
#
# COMPACT_ATOMS: atom_id res chain seq x y z
N MET A 1 10.91 14.36 -14.92
CA MET A 1 9.65 13.65 -14.62
C MET A 1 9.68 13.24 -13.14
N ARG A 2 8.66 13.57 -12.35
CA ARG A 2 8.48 12.97 -11.01
C ARG A 2 7.34 11.96 -11.14
N SER A 3 7.68 10.68 -11.17
CA SER A 3 6.68 9.61 -11.28
C SER A 3 6.17 9.31 -9.87
N GLU A 4 4.95 9.75 -9.56
CA GLU A 4 4.24 9.34 -8.35
C GLU A 4 3.35 8.14 -8.70
N ILE A 5 3.33 7.14 -7.82
CA ILE A 5 2.50 5.94 -7.96
C ILE A 5 1.54 5.85 -6.79
N THR A 6 0.32 5.39 -7.07
CA THR A 6 -0.68 5.08 -6.05
C THR A 6 -1.20 3.67 -6.27
N LEU A 7 -0.87 2.78 -5.34
CA LEU A 7 -1.29 1.38 -5.33
C LEU A 7 -2.49 1.26 -4.39
N LYS A 8 -3.62 0.76 -4.88
CA LYS A 8 -4.80 0.50 -4.05
C LYS A 8 -4.79 -0.95 -3.61
N PHE A 9 -5.13 -1.22 -2.36
CA PHE A 9 -5.17 -2.56 -1.80
C PHE A 9 -6.45 -2.73 -0.98
N ASN A 10 -7.08 -3.90 -1.09
CA ASN A 10 -8.25 -4.24 -0.29
C ASN A 10 -7.88 -5.08 0.95
N GLU A 11 -6.63 -5.55 1.01
CA GLU A 11 -6.07 -6.30 2.12
C GLU A 11 -4.71 -5.71 2.49
N ILE A 12 -4.45 -5.56 3.80
CA ILE A 12 -3.19 -5.00 4.28
C ILE A 12 -2.03 -5.87 3.78
N PRO A 13 -1.12 -5.33 2.97
CA PRO A 13 0.01 -6.10 2.46
C PRO A 13 0.93 -6.56 3.60
N PRO A 14 1.64 -7.68 3.42
CA PRO A 14 2.63 -8.14 4.39
C PRO A 14 3.71 -7.07 4.57
N ALA A 15 4.10 -6.87 5.82
CA ALA A 15 5.14 -5.93 6.18
C ALA A 15 6.19 -6.59 7.05
N ASP A 16 7.43 -6.49 6.61
CA ASP A 16 8.60 -6.95 7.33
C ASP A 16 9.17 -5.82 8.20
N PRO A 17 9.56 -6.10 9.45
CA PRO A 17 10.19 -5.10 10.30
C PRO A 17 11.52 -4.66 9.69
N ALA A 18 11.65 -3.36 9.41
CA ALA A 18 12.87 -2.77 8.89
C ALA A 18 13.59 -1.96 9.99
N PRO A 19 14.91 -1.75 9.88
CA PRO A 19 15.61 -0.78 10.71
C PRO A 19 15.00 0.62 10.54
N ASP A 20 15.30 1.54 11.46
CA ASP A 20 14.88 2.95 11.39
C ASP A 20 13.38 3.22 11.70
N LYS A 21 12.74 2.38 12.52
CA LYS A 21 11.29 2.48 12.87
C LYS A 21 10.36 2.44 11.65
N LYS A 22 10.83 1.78 10.58
CA LYS A 22 10.07 1.57 9.35
C LYS A 22 9.71 0.09 9.22
N VAL A 23 8.80 -0.18 8.30
CA VAL A 23 8.43 -1.52 7.89
C VAL A 23 8.53 -1.58 6.37
N LEU A 24 9.13 -2.64 5.87
CA LEU A 24 9.23 -2.93 4.45
C LEU A 24 7.94 -3.61 4.03
N VAL A 25 7.21 -2.99 3.12
CA VAL A 25 5.93 -3.47 2.63
C VAL A 25 6.08 -3.85 1.18
N THR A 26 5.64 -5.06 0.87
CA THR A 26 5.71 -5.60 -0.49
C THR A 26 4.31 -5.83 -1.02
N LEU A 27 3.99 -5.20 -2.15
CA LEU A 27 2.73 -5.37 -2.86
C LEU A 27 3.00 -5.95 -4.24
N SER A 28 2.03 -6.67 -4.78
CA SER A 28 2.06 -7.13 -6.16
C SER A 28 0.83 -6.58 -6.88
N ASP A 29 1.03 -6.03 -8.06
CA ASP A 29 -0.06 -5.60 -8.94
C ASP A 29 -0.54 -6.78 -9.80
N GLU A 30 -1.73 -6.65 -10.39
CA GLU A 30 -2.32 -7.68 -11.27
C GLU A 30 -1.43 -8.00 -12.48
N ASN A 31 -0.57 -7.06 -12.88
CA ASN A 31 0.43 -7.25 -13.93
C ASN A 31 1.66 -8.09 -13.48
N GLY A 32 1.70 -8.58 -12.24
CA GLY A 32 2.85 -9.31 -11.68
C GLY A 32 4.02 -8.41 -11.24
N ASN A 33 3.83 -7.09 -11.28
CA ASN A 33 4.82 -6.13 -10.82
C ASN A 33 4.84 -6.08 -9.30
N LYS A 34 6.00 -6.35 -8.69
CA LYS A 34 6.21 -6.18 -7.24
C LYS A 34 6.58 -4.74 -6.94
N PHE A 35 6.04 -4.17 -5.87
CA PHE A 35 6.34 -2.85 -5.37
C PHE A 35 6.79 -2.98 -3.92
N VAL A 36 8.01 -2.54 -3.65
CA VAL A 36 8.62 -2.61 -2.33
C VAL A 36 8.76 -1.21 -1.78
N THR A 37 8.31 -0.99 -0.56
CA THR A 37 8.35 0.34 0.02
C THR A 37 8.59 0.34 1.52
N LEU A 38 9.29 1.35 2.01
CA LEU A 38 9.52 1.55 3.43
C LEU A 38 8.49 2.52 3.99
N LEU A 39 7.54 1.98 4.76
CA LEU A 39 6.53 2.76 5.46
C LEU A 39 6.93 2.98 6.91
N ASN A 40 6.44 4.05 7.52
CA ASN A 40 6.62 4.22 8.96
C ASN A 40 5.84 3.14 9.73
N ALA A 41 6.50 2.44 10.66
CA ALA A 41 5.88 1.35 11.43
C ALA A 41 4.61 1.81 12.15
N LYS A 42 4.58 3.07 12.61
CA LYS A 42 3.42 3.67 13.29
C LYS A 42 2.23 3.82 12.35
N SER A 43 2.47 4.26 11.12
CA SER A 43 1.42 4.43 10.11
C SER A 43 0.87 3.10 9.63
N TYR A 44 1.76 2.12 9.42
CA TYR A 44 1.35 0.76 9.06
C TYR A 44 0.52 0.10 10.16
N LYS A 45 0.94 0.21 11.42
CA LYS A 45 0.16 -0.33 12.56
C LYS A 45 -1.24 0.29 12.62
N LYS A 46 -1.34 1.62 12.48
CA LYS A 46 -2.64 2.32 12.41
C LYS A 46 -3.52 1.83 11.25
N ALA A 47 -2.92 1.58 10.09
CA ALA A 47 -3.63 1.03 8.94
C ALA A 47 -4.16 -0.39 9.23
N CYS A 48 -3.36 -1.23 9.88
CA CYS A 48 -3.76 -2.58 10.29
C CYS A 48 -4.89 -2.55 11.35
N GLU A 49 -4.80 -1.67 12.35
CA GLU A 49 -5.84 -1.50 13.37
C GLU A 49 -7.16 -1.00 12.74
N ALA A 50 -7.08 -0.05 11.81
CA ALA A 50 -8.23 0.44 11.07
C ALA A 50 -8.86 -0.67 10.22
N ALA A 51 -8.04 -1.41 9.48
CA ALA A 51 -8.46 -2.57 8.69
C ALA A 51 -9.13 -3.66 9.54
N ALA A 52 -8.64 -3.92 10.75
CA ALA A 52 -9.23 -4.88 11.68
C ALA A 52 -10.55 -4.38 12.31
N THR A 53 -10.75 -3.06 12.38
CA THR A 53 -11.96 -2.44 12.95
C THR A 53 -13.06 -2.31 11.90
N TYR A 54 -12.71 -2.11 10.64
CA TYR A 54 -13.67 -1.88 9.55
C TYR A 54 -14.14 -3.20 8.94
N PRO A 55 -15.46 -3.44 8.81
CA PRO A 55 -16.00 -4.65 8.19
C PRO A 55 -15.62 -4.77 6.71
N LYS A 56 -15.42 -3.63 6.04
CA LYS A 56 -14.82 -3.50 4.71
C LYS A 56 -13.94 -2.26 4.72
N TYR A 57 -12.76 -2.37 4.15
CA TYR A 57 -11.84 -1.26 4.01
C TYR A 57 -11.19 -1.25 2.62
N ALA A 58 -10.79 -0.07 2.18
CA ALA A 58 -9.90 0.12 1.05
C ALA A 58 -8.70 0.92 1.53
N GLY A 59 -7.52 0.42 1.21
CA GLY A 59 -6.29 1.10 1.45
C GLY A 59 -5.63 1.60 0.18
N SER A 60 -4.76 2.58 0.34
CA SER A 60 -3.89 3.05 -0.74
C SER A 60 -2.50 3.35 -0.21
N ILE A 61 -1.49 2.97 -0.98
CA ILE A 61 -0.09 3.32 -0.79
C ILE A 61 0.29 4.25 -1.91
N SER A 62 0.53 5.51 -1.57
CA SER A 62 0.99 6.52 -2.50
C SER A 62 2.43 6.90 -2.19
N GLY A 63 3.28 6.99 -3.21
CA GLY A 63 4.66 7.45 -3.04
C GLY A 63 5.32 7.76 -4.37
N LYS A 64 6.61 8.06 -4.33
CA LYS A 64 7.42 8.30 -5.54
C LYS A 64 7.97 6.99 -6.06
N LEU A 65 7.65 6.67 -7.31
CA LEU A 65 8.22 5.52 -7.99
C LEU A 65 9.72 5.76 -8.17
N GLY A 66 10.50 4.97 -7.45
CA GLY A 66 11.95 4.92 -7.48
C GLY A 66 12.46 3.98 -8.56
N LYS A 67 13.58 3.33 -8.27
CA LYS A 67 14.23 2.41 -9.21
C LYS A 67 13.55 1.03 -9.15
N LEU A 68 13.54 0.34 -10.28
CA LEU A 68 13.26 -1.08 -10.30
C LEU A 68 14.46 -1.81 -9.68
N THR A 69 14.21 -2.55 -8.61
CA THR A 69 15.17 -3.41 -7.92
C THR A 69 14.87 -4.87 -8.23
N GLU A 70 15.77 -5.77 -7.84
CA GLU A 70 15.61 -7.22 -8.00
C GLU A 70 14.37 -7.77 -7.26
N ASP A 71 13.96 -7.09 -6.18
CA ASP A 71 12.79 -7.43 -5.36
C ASP A 71 11.49 -6.79 -5.89
N GLY A 72 11.60 -5.74 -6.70
CA GLY A 72 10.48 -5.00 -7.28
C GLY A 72 10.74 -3.50 -7.43
N PHE A 73 9.72 -2.74 -7.81
CA PHE A 73 9.74 -1.29 -7.88
C PHE A 73 9.84 -0.67 -6.50
N GLU A 74 10.94 0.02 -6.22
CA GLU A 74 11.09 0.76 -4.98
C GLU A 74 10.16 1.97 -4.98
N VAL A 75 9.35 2.14 -3.93
CA VAL A 75 8.55 3.35 -3.75
C VAL A 75 9.14 4.17 -2.59
N LEU A 76 9.69 5.33 -2.93
CA LEU A 76 10.26 6.29 -1.99
C LEU A 76 9.17 7.18 -1.41
N GLU A 77 9.37 7.65 -0.18
CA GLU A 77 8.42 8.54 0.51
C GLU A 77 6.98 8.02 0.52
N ALA A 78 6.79 6.70 0.56
CA ALA A 78 5.45 6.13 0.52
C ALA A 78 4.68 6.38 1.82
N GLY A 79 3.36 6.53 1.66
CA GLY A 79 2.42 6.66 2.74
C GLY A 79 1.25 5.69 2.55
N ILE A 80 0.94 4.96 3.62
CA ILE A 80 -0.24 4.10 3.70
C ILE A 80 -1.43 4.87 4.27
N LYS A 81 -2.58 4.71 3.62
CA LYS A 81 -3.88 5.20 4.10
C LYS A 81 -4.89 4.06 4.01
N VAL A 82 -5.78 3.99 4.98
CA VAL A 82 -6.89 3.02 5.03
C VAL A 82 -8.17 3.79 5.29
N PHE A 83 -9.19 3.50 4.50
CA PHE A 83 -10.50 4.13 4.56
C PHE A 83 -11.56 3.04 4.76
N GLU A 84 -12.52 3.29 5.65
CA GLU A 84 -13.69 2.44 5.82
C GLU A 84 -14.54 2.51 4.54
N VAL A 85 -14.74 1.38 3.89
CA VAL A 85 -15.66 1.27 2.76
C VAL A 85 -16.97 0.75 3.30
N LYS A 86 -17.92 1.66 3.50
CA LYS A 86 -19.29 1.24 3.80
C LYS A 86 -19.86 0.50 2.59
N PRO A 87 -20.61 -0.59 2.80
CA PRO A 87 -21.26 -1.33 1.73
C PRO A 87 -22.40 -0.48 1.15
N LYS A 88 -22.07 0.43 0.24
CA LYS A 88 -22.98 0.98 -0.75
C LYS A 88 -22.22 0.98 -2.06
N GLU A 89 -22.53 -0.06 -2.84
CA GLU A 89 -22.07 -0.27 -4.21
C GLU A 89 -20.56 -0.43 -4.36
N GLU A 90 -20.20 -1.53 -5.01
CA GLU A 90 -18.89 -1.75 -5.58
C GLU A 90 -18.49 -0.54 -6.45
N ALA A 91 -17.59 0.32 -5.95
CA ALA A 91 -16.73 1.07 -6.85
C ALA A 91 -15.71 0.09 -7.41
N LYS A 92 -16.21 -0.81 -8.26
CA LYS A 92 -15.48 -1.56 -9.27
C LYS A 92 -14.89 -0.53 -10.21
N GLY A 93 -13.81 0.10 -9.76
CA GLY A 93 -12.93 0.90 -10.59
C GLY A 93 -11.95 -0.02 -11.28
N GLU A 94 -12.46 -0.91 -12.12
CA GLU A 94 -11.64 -1.63 -13.09
C GLU A 94 -12.34 -1.55 -14.44
N ALA A 95 -11.56 -1.08 -15.40
CA ALA A 95 -11.99 -0.54 -16.67
C ALA A 95 -12.68 -1.58 -17.56
N ALA A 96 -13.70 -1.12 -18.29
CA ALA A 96 -14.00 -1.58 -19.63
C ALA A 96 -14.60 -0.41 -20.41
#